data_AF-A0ABD7U7D7-F1
#
_entry.id   AF-A0ABD7U7D7-F1
#
_cell.length_a   1.000
_cell.length_b   1.000
_cell.length_c   1.000
_cell.angle_alpha   90.00
_cell.angle_beta   90.00
_cell.angle_gamma   90.00
#
_symmetry.space_group_name_H-M   'P 1'
#
loop_
_entity.id
_entity.type
_entity.pdbx_description
1 polymer ?
#
loop_
_entity_poly.entity_id
_entity_poly.type
_entity_poly.pdbx_seq_one_letter_code
_entity_poly.pdbx_strand_id
1 'polypeptide(L)'
;MNLKDIQVNETHVCVLRREKNQQELRVDFIELVFPYNKQLNELKRMSENRNRNVLELIDFVENSKLNVLMQSFNFCDCLSEPWQACPNITKVKSEDYMKFIDEYNQKIKEAKDEKEIAEQFRKKHNFINSQKNKFYEDINKHIIPYLLECIYKKLEDDESVLAFSHRRIGWSKPEFCLNDDLTVIYKTNFGYGASSYFYTNIRYKGIDILPYSDWIRYYGANKSEIIRYTRRHLLKNEEWIKTMHFTAELYNSMILEPNTFIEDWIISEVDEMVKGLEDLLNRNDNYEIINSYFQQKSYLALMGRDLIHFKGERIAGALDFMDKLRELKSIYSDIESYIERIMQCNLAIYPQLKNEIDLINNELRTLERKLLRIIPQWNKLKKEKEEYDIIKQEIIEELKKNPLDSTDYRMYHSPQFGFLRKWVFEEMKVRFNKRCPEYEDFLKEYNRINEVYDKLKNEIQTLEILETDFKNYRDTIYKYFIYTHRSDELTA
;
A
#
# COMPACT_ATOMS: atom_id res chain seq x y z
N MET A 1 33.39 0.13 -11.49
CA MET A 1 32.08 -0.02 -12.17
C MET A 1 31.25 1.23 -11.88
N ASN A 2 30.58 1.82 -12.86
CA ASN A 2 29.73 2.99 -12.61
C ASN A 2 28.39 2.49 -12.07
N LEU A 3 28.01 2.91 -10.85
CA LEU A 3 26.73 2.53 -10.23
C LEU A 3 25.52 2.86 -11.12
N LYS A 4 25.66 3.82 -12.04
CA LYS A 4 24.60 4.21 -12.99
C LYS A 4 24.24 3.13 -14.01
N ASP A 5 25.13 2.16 -14.25
CA ASP A 5 24.90 1.08 -15.22
C ASP A 5 24.30 -0.17 -14.56
N ILE A 6 24.07 -0.14 -13.25
CA ILE A 6 23.58 -1.27 -12.46
C ILE A 6 22.06 -1.16 -12.28
N GLN A 7 21.35 -2.16 -12.77
CA GLN A 7 19.92 -2.37 -12.51
C GLN A 7 19.76 -3.66 -11.72
N VAL A 8 19.41 -3.53 -10.45
CA VAL A 8 19.34 -4.66 -9.52
C VAL A 8 18.21 -5.60 -9.94
N ASN A 9 18.51 -6.90 -9.94
CA ASN A 9 17.65 -8.00 -10.37
C ASN A 9 17.15 -7.91 -11.83
N GLU A 10 17.81 -7.10 -12.66
CA GLU A 10 17.53 -6.95 -14.10
C GLU A 10 18.80 -7.16 -14.92
N THR A 11 19.89 -6.52 -14.53
CA THR A 11 21.23 -6.73 -15.10
C THR A 11 22.21 -7.32 -14.10
N HIS A 12 22.02 -7.07 -12.80
CA HIS A 12 22.92 -7.53 -11.75
C HIS A 12 22.18 -8.01 -10.51
N VAL A 13 22.75 -8.96 -9.77
CA VAL A 13 22.34 -9.27 -8.39
C VAL A 13 23.25 -8.51 -7.44
N CYS A 14 22.65 -7.76 -6.51
CA CYS A 14 23.37 -7.08 -5.43
C CYS A 14 23.67 -8.10 -4.31
N VAL A 15 24.87 -8.10 -3.77
CA VAL A 15 25.34 -9.14 -2.82
C VAL A 15 26.09 -8.50 -1.65
N LEU A 16 25.73 -8.89 -0.44
CA LEU A 16 26.49 -8.55 0.78
C LEU A 16 27.47 -9.69 1.08
N ARG A 17 28.76 -9.38 1.15
CA ARG A 17 29.83 -10.37 1.35
C ARG A 17 30.81 -9.95 2.44
N ARG A 18 31.44 -10.93 3.08
CA ARG A 18 32.67 -10.71 3.85
C ARG A 18 33.86 -10.61 2.90
N GLU A 19 34.72 -9.62 3.10
CA GLU A 19 35.93 -9.50 2.32
C GLU A 19 36.96 -10.57 2.70
N LYS A 20 37.58 -11.21 1.71
CA LYS A 20 38.61 -12.22 1.99
C LYS A 20 39.81 -11.53 2.65
N ASN A 21 40.12 -11.94 3.88
CA ASN A 21 41.20 -11.45 4.76
C ASN A 21 40.91 -10.17 5.56
N GLN A 22 39.68 -9.65 5.54
CA GLN A 22 39.26 -8.55 6.41
C GLN A 22 37.98 -8.94 7.16
N GLN A 23 37.80 -8.38 8.36
CA GLN A 23 36.54 -8.57 9.09
C GLN A 23 35.41 -7.71 8.53
N GLU A 24 35.68 -6.83 7.56
CA GLU A 24 34.72 -5.87 7.00
C GLU A 24 33.73 -6.51 6.01
N LEU A 25 32.56 -5.89 5.91
CA LEU A 25 31.54 -6.20 4.92
C LEU A 25 31.61 -5.25 3.74
N ARG A 26 31.35 -5.80 2.56
CA ARG A 26 31.23 -5.03 1.31
C ARG A 26 30.00 -5.43 0.51
N VAL A 27 29.53 -4.48 -0.29
CA VAL A 27 28.47 -4.71 -1.29
C VAL A 27 29.12 -4.95 -2.65
N ASP A 28 28.77 -6.07 -3.27
CA ASP A 28 29.28 -6.55 -4.55
C ASP A 28 28.13 -6.75 -5.55
N PHE A 29 28.44 -6.86 -6.83
CA PHE A 29 27.46 -6.97 -7.91
C PHE A 29 27.83 -8.07 -8.89
N ILE A 30 26.88 -8.95 -9.18
CA ILE A 30 27.08 -10.09 -10.08
C ILE A 30 26.21 -9.92 -11.31
N GLU A 31 26.85 -9.80 -12.47
CA GLU A 31 26.18 -9.64 -13.76
C GLU A 31 25.34 -10.86 -14.14
N LEU A 32 24.14 -10.60 -14.64
CA LEU A 32 23.21 -11.58 -15.19
C LEU A 32 23.50 -11.81 -16.67
N VAL A 33 24.25 -12.87 -16.97
CA VAL A 33 24.64 -13.21 -18.35
C VAL A 33 23.81 -14.39 -18.87
N PHE A 34 22.99 -14.17 -19.89
CA PHE A 34 22.23 -15.24 -20.54
C PHE A 34 23.11 -16.12 -21.45
N PRO A 35 23.33 -17.40 -21.10
CA PRO A 35 24.27 -18.25 -21.85
C PRO A 35 23.74 -18.65 -23.23
N TYR A 36 22.44 -18.53 -23.49
CA TYR A 36 21.79 -19.03 -24.71
C TYR A 36 21.34 -17.91 -25.67
N ASN A 37 21.98 -16.73 -25.61
CA ASN A 37 21.68 -15.57 -26.46
C ASN A 37 21.66 -15.87 -27.96
N LYS A 38 22.53 -16.77 -28.45
CA LYS A 38 22.52 -17.18 -29.87
C LYS A 38 21.20 -17.84 -30.27
N GLN A 39 20.72 -18.79 -29.47
CA GLN A 39 19.46 -19.51 -29.72
C GLN A 39 18.25 -18.59 -29.53
N LEU A 40 18.30 -17.66 -28.56
CA LEU A 40 17.24 -16.66 -28.37
C LEU A 40 17.10 -15.74 -29.60
N ASN A 41 18.22 -15.26 -30.15
CA ASN A 41 18.21 -14.44 -31.36
C ASN A 41 17.69 -15.22 -32.58
N GLU A 42 17.95 -16.52 -32.65
CA GLU A 42 17.36 -17.39 -33.68
C GLU A 42 15.84 -17.52 -33.50
N LEU A 43 15.36 -17.76 -32.29
CA LEU A 43 13.92 -17.81 -31.98
C LEU A 43 13.22 -16.49 -32.35
N LYS A 44 13.86 -15.34 -32.07
CA LYS A 44 13.35 -14.01 -32.48
C LYS A 44 13.22 -13.90 -34.00
N ARG A 45 14.25 -14.32 -34.75
CA ARG A 45 14.18 -14.34 -36.22
C ARG A 45 13.09 -15.28 -36.73
N MET A 46 12.88 -16.41 -36.06
CA MET A 46 11.78 -17.34 -36.38
C MET A 46 10.40 -16.71 -36.13
N SER A 47 10.22 -15.94 -35.05
CA SER A 47 8.94 -15.28 -34.75
C SER A 47 8.61 -14.19 -35.78
N GLU A 48 9.61 -13.42 -36.21
CA GLU A 48 9.50 -12.36 -37.23
C GLU A 48 9.32 -12.92 -38.66
N ASN A 49 9.66 -14.19 -38.90
CA ASN A 49 9.56 -14.81 -40.22
C ASN A 49 8.11 -15.13 -40.60
N ARG A 50 7.62 -14.53 -41.70
CA ARG A 50 6.25 -14.70 -42.21
C ARG A 50 5.91 -16.14 -42.66
N ASN A 51 6.91 -16.95 -42.98
CA ASN A 51 6.74 -18.33 -43.44
C ASN A 51 6.77 -19.36 -42.32
N ARG A 52 7.01 -18.93 -41.08
CA ARG A 52 7.00 -19.80 -39.89
C ARG A 52 5.69 -19.66 -39.13
N ASN A 53 5.35 -20.70 -38.38
CA ASN A 53 4.21 -20.72 -37.46
C ASN A 53 4.63 -21.05 -36.01
N VAL A 54 3.71 -20.87 -35.05
CA VAL A 54 4.01 -21.04 -33.62
C VAL A 54 4.45 -22.46 -33.24
N LEU A 55 3.97 -23.49 -33.93
CA LEU A 55 4.34 -24.89 -33.62
C LEU A 55 5.83 -25.14 -33.91
N GLU A 56 6.36 -24.52 -34.97
CA GLU A 56 7.80 -24.59 -35.29
C GLU A 56 8.67 -23.88 -34.25
N LEU A 57 8.17 -22.79 -33.65
CA LEU A 57 8.87 -22.11 -32.55
C LEU A 57 8.85 -22.96 -31.28
N ILE A 58 7.71 -23.59 -30.96
CA ILE A 58 7.58 -24.48 -29.80
C ILE A 58 8.56 -25.65 -29.95
N ASP A 59 8.56 -26.33 -31.09
CA ASP A 59 9.47 -27.44 -31.39
C ASP A 59 10.95 -27.03 -31.27
N PHE A 60 11.32 -25.85 -31.79
CA PHE A 60 12.67 -25.32 -31.63
C PHE A 60 13.07 -25.09 -30.17
N VAL A 61 12.18 -24.51 -29.36
CA VAL A 61 12.45 -24.28 -27.93
C VAL A 61 12.62 -25.60 -27.19
N GLU A 62 11.71 -26.56 -27.40
CA GLU A 62 11.71 -27.86 -26.73
C GLU A 62 12.99 -28.66 -27.04
N ASN A 63 13.45 -28.61 -28.29
CA ASN A 63 14.63 -29.33 -28.74
C ASN A 63 15.94 -28.53 -28.59
N SER A 64 15.91 -27.37 -27.92
CA SER A 64 17.09 -26.55 -27.67
C SER A 64 17.35 -26.33 -26.18
N LYS A 65 18.44 -25.61 -25.86
CA LYS A 65 18.74 -25.25 -24.46
C LYS A 65 17.77 -24.21 -23.90
N LEU A 66 16.91 -23.62 -24.75
CA LEU A 66 15.86 -22.69 -24.30
C LEU A 66 14.72 -23.41 -23.58
N ASN A 67 14.61 -24.73 -23.65
CA ASN A 67 13.57 -25.50 -22.94
C ASN A 67 13.56 -25.22 -21.43
N VAL A 68 14.69 -24.81 -20.84
CA VAL A 68 14.76 -24.38 -19.42
C VAL A 68 13.86 -23.19 -19.11
N LEU A 69 13.47 -22.39 -20.11
CA LEU A 69 12.59 -21.22 -19.96
C LEU A 69 11.10 -21.59 -19.98
N MET A 70 10.76 -22.85 -20.29
CA MET A 70 9.37 -23.32 -20.36
C MET A 70 8.75 -23.57 -18.97
N GLN A 71 9.56 -23.63 -17.92
CA GLN A 71 9.14 -23.97 -16.57
C GLN A 71 8.68 -22.74 -15.78
N SER A 72 7.98 -22.96 -14.67
CA SER A 72 7.60 -21.90 -13.74
C SER A 72 8.77 -21.45 -12.87
N PHE A 73 8.77 -20.18 -12.47
CA PHE A 73 9.77 -19.58 -11.58
C PHE A 73 9.10 -18.86 -10.39
N ASN A 74 9.74 -18.90 -9.22
CA ASN A 74 9.33 -18.07 -8.09
C ASN A 74 9.82 -16.62 -8.28
N PHE A 75 9.05 -15.84 -9.03
CA PHE A 75 9.43 -14.50 -9.47
C PHE A 75 8.27 -13.51 -9.42
N CYS A 76 8.50 -12.40 -8.73
CA CYS A 76 7.59 -11.27 -8.59
C CYS A 76 7.97 -10.22 -9.63
N ASP A 77 7.10 -9.97 -10.61
CA ASP A 77 7.30 -9.03 -11.72
C ASP A 77 7.29 -7.53 -11.28
N CYS A 78 6.39 -7.19 -10.36
CA CYS A 78 6.30 -5.88 -9.73
C CYS A 78 6.29 -6.06 -8.21
N LEU A 79 7.18 -5.44 -7.45
CA LEU A 79 7.29 -5.78 -6.02
C LEU A 79 6.02 -5.44 -5.20
N SER A 80 5.18 -4.53 -5.70
CA SER A 80 3.97 -4.03 -5.02
C SER A 80 2.64 -4.58 -5.53
N GLU A 81 2.53 -5.18 -6.73
CA GLU A 81 1.23 -5.57 -7.28
C GLU A 81 0.74 -6.94 -6.73
N PRO A 82 -0.57 -7.20 -6.61
CA PRO A 82 -1.05 -8.52 -6.18
C PRO A 82 -1.12 -9.55 -7.33
N TRP A 83 -1.29 -10.83 -7.00
CA TRP A 83 -1.64 -11.93 -7.92
C TRP A 83 -0.62 -12.22 -9.03
N GLN A 84 0.66 -12.12 -8.70
CA GLN A 84 1.73 -12.36 -9.65
C GLN A 84 2.19 -13.82 -9.65
N ALA A 85 2.57 -14.29 -10.83
CA ALA A 85 3.19 -15.58 -11.03
C ALA A 85 4.03 -15.55 -12.31
N CYS A 86 5.07 -16.39 -12.35
CA CYS A 86 5.76 -16.77 -13.56
C CYS A 86 5.48 -18.28 -13.77
N PRO A 87 4.29 -18.65 -14.29
CA PRO A 87 3.89 -20.05 -14.43
C PRO A 87 4.58 -20.72 -15.62
N ASN A 88 4.48 -22.03 -15.73
CA ASN A 88 4.93 -22.75 -16.93
C ASN A 88 4.30 -22.14 -18.19
N ILE A 89 5.08 -22.05 -19.27
CA ILE A 89 4.58 -21.54 -20.55
C ILE A 89 3.56 -22.52 -21.13
N THR A 90 2.32 -22.05 -21.30
CA THR A 90 1.24 -22.83 -21.91
C THR A 90 1.45 -22.92 -23.41
N LYS A 91 1.73 -24.14 -23.87
CA LYS A 91 1.88 -24.46 -25.30
C LYS A 91 0.52 -24.40 -26.00
N VAL A 92 0.50 -23.85 -27.21
CA VAL A 92 -0.65 -24.01 -28.11
C VAL A 92 -0.65 -25.46 -28.59
N LYS A 93 -1.77 -26.16 -28.40
CA LYS A 93 -1.91 -27.54 -28.92
C LYS A 93 -2.00 -27.53 -30.44
N SER A 94 -1.36 -28.51 -31.07
CA SER A 94 -1.35 -28.62 -32.53
C SER A 94 -2.77 -28.77 -33.08
N GLU A 95 -3.64 -29.56 -32.44
CA GLU A 95 -5.01 -29.75 -32.90
C GLU A 95 -5.81 -28.45 -32.85
N ASP A 96 -5.71 -27.71 -31.74
CA ASP A 96 -6.41 -26.43 -31.55
C ASP A 96 -5.94 -25.40 -32.58
N TYR A 97 -4.62 -25.30 -32.78
CA TYR A 97 -4.05 -24.38 -33.76
C TYR A 97 -4.51 -24.70 -35.19
N MET A 98 -4.43 -25.97 -35.61
CA MET A 98 -4.82 -26.38 -36.95
C MET A 98 -6.32 -26.17 -37.19
N LYS A 99 -7.17 -26.39 -36.18
CA LYS A 99 -8.60 -26.10 -36.27
C LYS A 99 -8.86 -24.63 -36.65
N PHE A 100 -8.19 -23.67 -36.00
CA PHE A 100 -8.33 -22.25 -36.37
C PHE A 100 -7.82 -21.97 -37.79
N ILE A 101 -6.70 -22.58 -38.18
CA ILE A 101 -6.15 -22.42 -39.54
C ILE A 101 -7.13 -22.95 -40.59
N ASP A 102 -7.73 -24.11 -40.35
CA ASP A 102 -8.71 -24.72 -41.25
C ASP A 102 -10.00 -23.91 -41.32
N GLU A 103 -10.48 -23.36 -40.20
CA GLU A 103 -11.61 -22.43 -40.18
C GLU A 103 -11.35 -21.18 -41.04
N TYR A 104 -10.14 -20.60 -40.96
CA TYR A 104 -9.78 -19.49 -41.83
C TYR A 104 -9.67 -19.92 -43.30
N ASN A 105 -9.08 -21.08 -43.59
CA ASN A 105 -9.01 -21.61 -44.95
C ASN A 105 -10.40 -21.84 -45.53
N GLN A 106 -11.34 -22.34 -44.73
CA GLN A 106 -12.72 -22.55 -45.14
C GLN A 106 -13.43 -21.22 -45.40
N LYS A 107 -13.30 -20.23 -44.51
CA LYS A 107 -13.84 -18.88 -44.71
C LYS A 107 -13.26 -18.18 -45.95
N ILE A 108 -11.99 -18.42 -46.28
CA ILE A 108 -11.37 -17.92 -47.51
C ILE A 108 -12.02 -18.56 -48.75
N LYS A 109 -12.30 -19.87 -48.71
CA LYS A 109 -12.96 -20.60 -49.81
C LYS A 109 -14.42 -20.17 -50.00
N GLU A 110 -15.12 -19.85 -48.92
CA GLU A 110 -16.54 -19.47 -48.91
C GLU A 110 -16.80 -17.97 -49.17
N ALA A 111 -15.74 -17.17 -49.24
CA ALA A 111 -15.83 -15.72 -49.45
C ALA A 111 -16.47 -15.35 -50.79
N LYS A 112 -17.32 -14.33 -50.79
CA LYS A 112 -18.17 -13.96 -51.94
C LYS A 112 -17.50 -13.02 -52.93
N ASP A 113 -16.46 -12.32 -52.49
CA ASP A 113 -15.72 -11.34 -53.31
C ASP A 113 -14.24 -11.23 -52.88
N GLU A 114 -13.44 -10.57 -53.72
CA GLU A 114 -11.99 -10.37 -53.48
C GLU A 114 -11.69 -9.60 -52.20
N LYS A 115 -12.58 -8.70 -51.78
CA LYS A 115 -12.41 -7.89 -50.56
C LYS A 115 -12.57 -8.78 -49.32
N GLU A 116 -13.54 -9.69 -49.33
CA GLU A 116 -13.75 -10.67 -48.28
C GLU A 116 -12.61 -11.70 -48.21
N ILE A 117 -12.11 -12.16 -49.37
CA ILE A 117 -10.92 -13.03 -49.45
C ILE A 117 -9.71 -12.35 -48.79
N ALA A 118 -9.40 -11.10 -49.20
CA ALA A 118 -8.27 -10.34 -48.65
C ALA A 118 -8.40 -10.14 -47.13
N GLU A 119 -9.61 -9.90 -46.63
CA GLU A 119 -9.87 -9.73 -45.20
C GLU A 119 -9.63 -11.02 -44.39
N GLN A 120 -10.07 -12.17 -44.91
CA GLN A 120 -9.83 -13.45 -44.22
C GLN A 120 -8.35 -13.84 -44.24
N PHE A 121 -7.62 -13.57 -45.34
CA PHE A 121 -6.17 -13.70 -45.38
C PHE A 121 -5.48 -12.83 -44.33
N ARG A 122 -5.91 -11.56 -44.20
CA ARG A 122 -5.39 -10.63 -43.18
C ARG A 122 -5.64 -11.16 -41.77
N LYS A 123 -6.86 -11.62 -41.47
CA LYS A 123 -7.21 -12.20 -40.16
C LYS A 123 -6.38 -13.44 -39.84
N LYS A 124 -6.22 -14.35 -40.81
CA LYS A 124 -5.37 -15.54 -40.68
C LYS A 124 -3.92 -15.14 -40.38
N HIS A 125 -3.37 -14.19 -41.14
CA HIS A 125 -2.01 -13.71 -40.93
C HIS A 125 -1.82 -13.06 -39.55
N ASN A 126 -2.78 -12.24 -39.12
CA ASN A 126 -2.77 -11.62 -37.79
C ASN A 126 -2.83 -12.66 -36.67
N PHE A 127 -3.64 -13.70 -36.82
CA PHE A 127 -3.70 -14.81 -35.87
C PHE A 127 -2.35 -15.52 -35.76
N ILE A 128 -1.75 -15.92 -36.89
CA ILE A 128 -0.43 -16.59 -36.93
C ILE A 128 0.64 -15.73 -36.25
N ASN A 129 0.71 -14.44 -36.58
CA ASN A 129 1.68 -13.52 -35.98
C ASN A 129 1.42 -13.31 -34.49
N SER A 130 0.16 -13.20 -34.07
CA SER A 130 -0.20 -13.05 -32.66
C SER A 130 0.25 -14.25 -31.83
N GLN A 131 0.07 -15.48 -32.32
CA GLN A 131 0.52 -16.69 -31.61
C GLN A 131 2.05 -16.76 -31.50
N LYS A 132 2.78 -16.49 -32.59
CA LYS A 132 4.25 -16.48 -32.58
C LYS A 132 4.82 -15.41 -31.64
N ASN A 133 4.29 -14.18 -31.74
CA ASN A 133 4.75 -13.07 -30.92
C ASN A 133 4.46 -13.35 -29.44
N LYS A 134 3.26 -13.84 -29.12
CA LYS A 134 2.92 -14.22 -27.75
C LYS A 134 3.89 -15.27 -27.20
N PHE A 135 4.14 -16.34 -27.95
CA PHE A 135 5.05 -17.40 -27.49
C PHE A 135 6.49 -16.90 -27.31
N TYR A 136 7.00 -16.09 -28.24
CA TYR A 136 8.32 -15.46 -28.10
C TYR A 136 8.39 -14.54 -26.88
N GLU A 137 7.39 -13.68 -26.68
CA GLU A 137 7.32 -12.78 -25.52
C GLU A 137 7.24 -13.56 -24.21
N ASP A 138 6.48 -14.66 -24.16
CA ASP A 138 6.42 -15.54 -22.99
C ASP A 138 7.81 -16.11 -22.69
N ILE A 139 8.53 -16.63 -23.69
CA ILE A 139 9.93 -17.10 -23.52
C ILE A 139 10.86 -15.98 -23.04
N ASN A 140 10.76 -14.81 -23.66
CA ASN A 140 11.60 -13.66 -23.35
C ASN A 140 11.41 -13.19 -21.89
N LYS A 141 10.17 -13.19 -21.39
CA LYS A 141 9.85 -12.86 -19.99
C LYS A 141 10.42 -13.85 -18.97
N HIS A 142 10.69 -15.10 -19.36
CA HIS A 142 11.25 -16.12 -18.46
C HIS A 142 12.78 -16.05 -18.33
N ILE A 143 13.46 -15.20 -19.13
CA ILE A 143 14.94 -15.07 -19.10
C ILE A 143 15.44 -14.56 -17.75
N ILE A 144 14.92 -13.43 -17.27
CA ILE A 144 15.33 -12.85 -15.99
C ILE A 144 15.01 -13.78 -14.81
N PRO A 145 13.80 -14.33 -14.68
CA PRO A 145 13.49 -15.33 -13.65
C PRO A 145 14.47 -16.51 -13.64
N TYR A 146 14.78 -17.07 -14.81
CA TYR A 146 15.73 -18.17 -14.95
C TYR A 146 17.15 -17.78 -14.50
N LEU A 147 17.64 -16.62 -14.96
CA LEU A 147 18.97 -16.12 -14.61
C LEU A 147 19.11 -15.90 -13.11
N LEU A 148 18.12 -15.26 -12.51
CA LEU A 148 18.07 -15.04 -11.08
C LEU A 148 18.08 -16.35 -10.32
N GLU A 149 17.26 -17.33 -10.70
CA GLU A 149 17.25 -18.64 -10.02
C GLU A 149 18.59 -19.38 -10.14
N CYS A 150 19.26 -19.30 -11.30
CA CYS A 150 20.58 -19.89 -11.47
C CYS A 150 21.64 -19.22 -10.60
N ILE A 151 21.60 -17.89 -10.47
CA ILE A 151 22.54 -17.14 -9.63
C ILE A 151 22.24 -17.36 -8.16
N TYR A 152 20.98 -17.35 -7.72
CA TYR A 152 20.61 -17.60 -6.33
C TYR A 152 21.18 -18.93 -5.84
N LYS A 153 21.03 -20.02 -6.61
CA LYS A 153 21.59 -21.34 -6.25
C LYS A 153 23.10 -21.28 -6.03
N LYS A 154 23.83 -20.59 -6.90
CA LYS A 154 25.29 -20.41 -6.76
C LYS A 154 25.67 -19.58 -5.54
N LEU A 155 24.86 -18.58 -5.19
CA LEU A 155 25.11 -17.70 -4.05
C LEU A 155 24.75 -18.35 -2.71
N GLU A 156 23.75 -19.21 -2.69
CA GLU A 156 23.38 -20.01 -1.53
C GLU A 156 24.49 -21.00 -1.16
N ASP A 157 25.27 -21.47 -2.13
CA ASP A 157 26.41 -22.38 -1.93
C ASP A 157 27.75 -21.65 -1.61
N ASP A 158 27.80 -20.31 -1.63
CA ASP A 158 29.02 -19.52 -1.43
C ASP A 158 29.08 -18.98 0.00
N GLU A 159 29.92 -19.59 0.85
CA GLU A 159 30.07 -19.22 2.27
C GLU A 159 30.51 -17.75 2.51
N SER A 160 31.07 -17.07 1.50
CA SER A 160 31.42 -15.65 1.63
C SER A 160 30.21 -14.72 1.49
N VAL A 161 29.09 -15.23 0.96
CA VAL A 161 27.84 -14.50 0.75
C VAL A 161 26.98 -14.58 2.01
N LEU A 162 26.64 -13.43 2.55
CA LEU A 162 25.74 -13.33 3.69
C LEU A 162 24.29 -13.13 3.25
N ALA A 163 24.09 -12.33 2.21
CA ALA A 163 22.78 -12.06 1.63
C ALA A 163 22.90 -11.58 0.18
N PHE A 164 21.83 -11.71 -0.59
CA PHE A 164 21.74 -11.20 -1.94
C PHE A 164 20.33 -10.68 -2.25
N SER A 165 20.23 -9.77 -3.23
CA SER A 165 18.97 -9.19 -3.65
C SER A 165 18.13 -10.25 -4.34
N HIS A 166 16.81 -10.20 -4.13
CA HIS A 166 15.93 -11.15 -4.78
C HIS A 166 14.60 -10.57 -5.24
N ARG A 167 13.92 -11.35 -6.07
CA ARG A 167 12.55 -11.12 -6.55
C ARG A 167 11.60 -12.29 -6.31
N ARG A 168 11.86 -13.11 -5.30
CA ARG A 168 10.94 -14.18 -4.87
C ARG A 168 9.59 -13.59 -4.41
N ILE A 169 8.48 -14.22 -4.78
CA ILE A 169 7.12 -13.83 -4.36
C ILE A 169 6.92 -14.19 -2.88
N GLY A 170 6.19 -13.34 -2.18
CA GLY A 170 5.73 -13.59 -0.82
C GLY A 170 6.79 -13.39 0.25
N TRP A 171 6.60 -14.09 1.36
CA TRP A 171 7.42 -13.92 2.56
C TRP A 171 8.80 -14.51 2.36
N SER A 172 9.80 -13.64 2.47
CA SER A 172 11.21 -14.02 2.62
C SER A 172 11.73 -13.37 3.91
N LYS A 173 12.47 -14.15 4.70
CA LYS A 173 13.10 -13.69 5.94
C LYS A 173 14.47 -14.36 6.13
N PRO A 174 15.41 -14.27 5.16
CA PRO A 174 16.76 -14.75 5.38
C PRO A 174 17.35 -14.07 6.61
N GLU A 175 17.70 -14.88 7.59
CA GLU A 175 18.35 -14.47 8.83
C GLU A 175 19.80 -14.93 8.77
N PHE A 176 20.73 -14.03 9.09
CA PHE A 176 22.16 -14.32 9.06
C PHE A 176 22.87 -13.52 10.16
N CYS A 177 23.92 -14.12 10.72
CA CYS A 177 24.74 -13.50 11.74
C CYS A 177 25.91 -12.74 11.10
N LEU A 178 26.11 -11.50 11.51
CA LEU A 178 27.30 -10.73 11.18
C LEU A 178 28.45 -11.04 12.15
N ASN A 179 28.14 -11.30 13.41
CA ASN A 179 29.02 -11.88 14.43
C ASN A 179 28.14 -12.45 15.57
N ASP A 180 28.74 -12.77 16.73
CA ASP A 180 28.02 -13.33 17.88
C ASP A 180 26.99 -12.37 18.49
N ASP A 181 27.16 -11.05 18.29
CA ASP A 181 26.30 -10.02 18.87
C ASP A 181 25.28 -9.47 17.85
N LEU A 182 25.57 -9.48 16.55
CA LEU A 182 24.75 -8.86 15.50
C LEU A 182 24.11 -9.88 14.57
N THR A 183 22.79 -9.87 14.53
CA THR A 183 21.97 -10.67 13.61
C THR A 183 21.14 -9.76 12.71
N VAL A 184 20.99 -10.12 11.44
CA VAL A 184 20.23 -9.34 10.45
C VAL A 184 19.17 -10.22 9.79
N ILE A 185 18.00 -9.63 9.57
CA ILE A 185 16.88 -10.22 8.85
C ILE A 185 16.40 -9.24 7.78
N TYR A 186 16.45 -9.64 6.52
CA TYR A 186 15.76 -8.93 5.44
C TYR A 186 14.36 -9.50 5.27
N LYS A 187 13.34 -8.75 5.70
CA LYS A 187 11.94 -9.19 5.65
C LYS A 187 11.29 -8.61 4.39
N THR A 188 10.86 -9.46 3.47
CA THR A 188 10.11 -9.04 2.28
C THR A 188 8.75 -9.71 2.23
N ASN A 189 7.77 -9.06 1.60
CA ASN A 189 6.50 -9.65 1.17
C ASN A 189 6.14 -9.15 -0.23
N PHE A 190 6.87 -9.57 -1.25
CA PHE A 190 6.66 -9.04 -2.61
C PHE A 190 5.46 -9.68 -3.28
N GLY A 191 4.70 -8.90 -4.06
CA GLY A 191 3.62 -9.44 -4.89
C GLY A 191 2.25 -9.54 -4.18
N TYR A 192 2.03 -8.76 -3.13
CA TYR A 192 0.84 -8.81 -2.27
C TYR A 192 0.05 -7.49 -2.21
N GLY A 193 0.15 -6.65 -3.23
CA GLY A 193 -0.62 -5.40 -3.28
C GLY A 193 -0.23 -4.45 -2.15
N ALA A 194 -1.24 -3.84 -1.54
CA ALA A 194 -1.09 -2.96 -0.38
C ALA A 194 -0.47 -3.62 0.86
N SER A 195 -0.40 -4.96 0.91
CA SER A 195 0.26 -5.70 2.01
C SER A 195 1.74 -6.00 1.75
N SER A 196 2.29 -5.52 0.63
CA SER A 196 3.69 -5.74 0.29
C SER A 196 4.62 -4.88 1.15
N TYR A 197 5.75 -5.43 1.58
CA TYR A 197 6.74 -4.70 2.39
C TYR A 197 8.17 -5.14 2.10
N PHE A 198 9.11 -4.25 2.43
CA PHE A 198 10.54 -4.53 2.46
C PHE A 198 11.16 -3.83 3.67
N TYR A 199 11.66 -4.63 4.62
CA TYR A 199 12.25 -4.18 5.86
C TYR A 199 13.61 -4.80 6.11
N THR A 200 14.48 -4.06 6.77
CA THR A 200 15.66 -4.59 7.45
C THR A 200 15.40 -4.57 8.94
N ASN A 201 15.64 -5.69 9.61
CA ASN A 201 15.62 -5.79 11.07
C ASN A 201 16.99 -6.29 11.51
N ILE A 202 17.60 -5.57 12.45
CA ILE A 202 18.92 -5.86 13.00
C ILE A 202 18.75 -6.01 14.49
N ARG A 203 19.40 -7.02 15.07
CA ARG A 203 19.44 -7.26 16.49
C ARG A 203 20.87 -7.16 16.99
N TYR A 204 21.07 -6.46 18.09
CA TYR A 204 22.32 -6.39 18.83
C TYR A 204 22.13 -7.06 20.19
N LYS A 205 22.90 -8.11 20.48
CA LYS A 205 22.80 -8.96 21.68
C LYS A 205 21.38 -9.45 21.94
N GLY A 206 20.68 -9.81 20.87
CA GLY A 206 19.29 -10.28 20.90
C GLY A 206 18.23 -9.19 21.01
N ILE A 207 18.60 -7.91 21.11
CA ILE A 207 17.68 -6.77 21.19
C ILE A 207 17.50 -6.16 19.80
N ASP A 208 16.25 -6.00 19.35
CA ASP A 208 15.95 -5.30 18.10
C ASP A 208 16.40 -3.83 18.17
N ILE A 209 17.18 -3.38 17.18
CA ILE A 209 17.45 -1.96 16.96
C ILE A 209 16.22 -1.38 16.26
N LEU A 210 15.51 -0.47 16.92
CA LEU A 210 14.26 0.11 16.43
C LEU A 210 14.43 1.59 16.06
N PRO A 211 13.76 2.08 15.00
CA PRO A 211 13.79 3.47 14.59
C PRO A 211 12.78 4.26 15.42
N TYR A 212 13.06 4.44 16.70
CA TYR A 212 12.17 5.16 17.61
C TYR A 212 11.86 6.58 17.10
N SER A 213 12.81 7.22 16.38
CA SER A 213 12.62 8.55 15.82
C SER A 213 11.49 8.62 14.77
N ASP A 214 11.18 7.51 14.08
CA ASP A 214 10.06 7.46 13.11
C ASP A 214 8.73 7.87 13.77
N TRP A 215 8.58 7.62 15.09
CA TRP A 215 7.40 7.96 15.87
C TRP A 215 7.09 9.47 15.86
N ILE A 216 8.12 10.32 15.83
CA ILE A 216 7.97 11.78 15.81
C ILE A 216 8.16 12.39 14.42
N ARG A 217 8.80 11.66 13.49
CA ARG A 217 9.11 12.14 12.14
C ARG A 217 7.89 12.09 11.20
N TYR A 218 7.04 11.07 11.33
CA TYR A 218 5.99 10.80 10.35
C TYR A 218 4.58 10.81 10.95
N TYR A 219 3.66 11.53 10.30
CA TYR A 219 2.28 11.68 10.75
C TYR A 219 1.52 10.35 10.81
N GLY A 220 1.79 9.43 9.87
CA GLY A 220 1.17 8.10 9.84
C GLY A 220 1.92 7.02 10.61
N ALA A 221 2.95 7.35 11.40
CA ALA A 221 3.75 6.36 12.09
C ALA A 221 2.94 5.60 13.14
N ASN A 222 3.03 4.26 13.11
CA ASN A 222 2.31 3.36 14.01
C ASN A 222 3.28 2.44 14.76
N LYS A 223 3.12 2.33 16.08
CA LYS A 223 3.95 1.48 16.95
C LYS A 223 4.02 0.02 16.49
N SER A 224 2.89 -0.57 16.09
CA SER A 224 2.83 -1.95 15.61
C SER A 224 3.66 -2.19 14.34
N GLU A 225 3.95 -1.13 13.58
CA GLU A 225 4.87 -1.18 12.44
C GLU A 225 6.31 -0.97 12.89
N ILE A 226 6.59 0.10 13.66
CA ILE A 226 7.95 0.49 14.09
C ILE A 226 8.68 -0.66 14.79
N ILE A 227 8.01 -1.42 15.66
CA ILE A 227 8.64 -2.53 16.41
C ILE A 227 9.05 -3.73 15.54
N ARG A 228 8.80 -3.69 14.22
CA ARG A 228 9.05 -4.83 13.32
C ARG A 228 10.32 -4.67 12.50
N TYR A 229 10.93 -3.49 12.48
CA TYR A 229 12.06 -3.15 11.61
C TYR A 229 13.05 -2.23 12.29
N THR A 230 14.29 -2.22 11.78
CA THR A 230 15.32 -1.20 12.02
C THR A 230 15.25 -0.14 10.94
N ARG A 231 15.05 -0.56 9.67
CA ARG A 231 14.75 0.34 8.55
C ARG A 231 13.66 -0.21 7.65
N ARG A 232 12.86 0.72 7.11
CA ARG A 232 11.87 0.47 6.07
C ARG A 232 12.38 0.92 4.71
N HIS A 233 12.04 0.18 3.67
CA HIS A 233 12.50 0.45 2.30
C HIS A 233 11.34 0.62 1.33
N LEU A 234 11.59 1.30 0.21
CA LEU A 234 10.63 1.33 -0.90
C LEU A 234 10.54 -0.06 -1.55
N LEU A 235 9.42 -0.35 -2.20
CA LEU A 235 9.24 -1.57 -2.99
C LEU A 235 9.85 -1.39 -4.38
N LYS A 236 11.17 -1.20 -4.45
CA LYS A 236 11.93 -1.03 -5.69
C LYS A 236 13.22 -1.83 -5.66
N ASN A 237 13.71 -2.22 -6.84
CA ASN A 237 14.92 -3.02 -6.97
C ASN A 237 16.16 -2.30 -6.42
N GLU A 238 16.26 -0.97 -6.61
CA GLU A 238 17.41 -0.16 -6.21
C GLU A 238 17.55 -0.05 -4.69
N GLU A 239 16.48 -0.30 -3.93
CA GLU A 239 16.52 -0.25 -2.47
C GLU A 239 17.36 -1.38 -1.87
N TRP A 240 17.60 -2.47 -2.60
CA TRP A 240 18.55 -3.51 -2.17
C TRP A 240 19.97 -2.97 -1.99
N ILE A 241 20.40 -2.02 -2.84
CA ILE A 241 21.72 -1.37 -2.71
C ILE A 241 21.77 -0.61 -1.40
N LYS A 242 20.78 0.26 -1.14
CA LYS A 242 20.70 1.05 0.10
C LYS A 242 20.63 0.14 1.34
N THR A 243 19.88 -0.95 1.25
CA THR A 243 19.71 -1.94 2.32
C THR A 243 21.03 -2.60 2.69
N MET A 244 21.78 -3.08 1.70
CA MET A 244 23.04 -3.79 1.94
C MET A 244 24.15 -2.82 2.36
N HIS A 245 24.21 -1.62 1.78
CA HIS A 245 25.15 -0.59 2.22
C HIS A 245 24.87 -0.17 3.67
N PHE A 246 23.62 0.09 4.02
CA PHE A 246 23.26 0.37 5.41
C PHE A 246 23.70 -0.74 6.37
N THR A 247 23.51 -2.00 5.98
CA THR A 247 23.93 -3.15 6.80
C THR A 247 25.45 -3.21 6.94
N ALA A 248 26.19 -2.98 5.86
CA ALA A 248 27.65 -2.96 5.86
C ALA A 248 28.20 -1.78 6.68
N GLU A 249 27.66 -0.57 6.51
CA GLU A 249 28.04 0.64 7.25
C GLU A 249 27.82 0.46 8.76
N LEU A 250 26.64 -0.03 9.16
CA LEU A 250 26.33 -0.29 10.57
C LEU A 250 27.31 -1.29 11.18
N TYR A 251 27.60 -2.39 10.49
CA TYR A 251 28.53 -3.39 11.01
C TYR A 251 29.99 -2.91 11.02
N ASN A 252 30.45 -2.28 9.94
CA ASN A 252 31.82 -1.80 9.86
C ASN A 252 32.08 -0.69 10.90
N SER A 253 31.11 0.19 11.16
CA SER A 253 31.21 1.17 12.25
C SER A 253 31.27 0.51 13.64
N MET A 254 30.53 -0.58 13.87
CA MET A 254 30.65 -1.35 15.12
C MET A 254 32.08 -1.90 15.32
N ILE A 255 32.71 -2.38 14.24
CA ILE A 255 34.09 -2.88 14.30
C ILE A 255 35.08 -1.73 14.56
N LEU A 256 34.91 -0.60 13.88
CA LEU A 256 35.83 0.53 13.93
C LEU A 256 35.72 1.32 15.24
N GLU A 257 34.50 1.55 15.71
CA GLU A 257 34.17 2.40 16.87
C GLU A 257 33.22 1.67 17.85
N PRO A 258 33.65 0.53 18.43
CA PRO A 258 32.77 -0.30 19.27
C PRO A 258 32.26 0.42 20.52
N ASN A 259 32.99 1.44 21.00
CA ASN A 259 32.65 2.18 22.21
C ASN A 259 31.53 3.20 22.02
N THR A 260 31.22 3.62 20.79
CA THR A 260 30.14 4.59 20.51
C THR A 260 29.01 4.00 19.69
N PHE A 261 29.15 2.75 19.24
CA PHE A 261 28.16 2.07 18.40
C PHE A 261 26.75 2.09 19.00
N ILE A 262 26.62 1.84 20.31
CA ILE A 262 25.33 1.80 21.00
C ILE A 262 24.71 3.21 20.99
N GLU A 263 25.50 4.22 21.30
CA GLU A 263 25.11 5.62 21.31
C GLU A 263 24.65 6.08 19.92
N ASP A 264 25.46 5.80 18.90
CA ASP A 264 25.29 6.32 17.54
C ASP A 264 24.13 5.64 16.79
N TRP A 265 23.92 4.33 16.98
CA TRP A 265 22.93 3.57 16.19
C TRP A 265 21.68 3.17 16.95
N ILE A 266 21.70 3.15 18.28
CA ILE A 266 20.57 2.71 19.10
C ILE A 266 20.02 3.87 19.93
N ILE A 267 20.87 4.55 20.70
CA ILE A 267 20.41 5.59 21.62
C ILE A 267 20.08 6.88 20.89
N SER A 268 20.74 7.20 19.78
CA SER A 268 20.39 8.35 18.93
C SER A 268 18.92 8.33 18.48
N GLU A 269 18.39 7.17 18.12
CA GLU A 269 16.98 6.98 17.75
C GLU A 269 16.04 7.25 18.94
N VAL A 270 16.40 6.78 20.14
CA VAL A 270 15.64 7.05 21.37
C VAL A 270 15.69 8.54 21.72
N ASP A 271 16.88 9.14 21.69
CA ASP A 271 17.11 10.54 22.04
C ASP A 271 16.35 11.47 21.10
N GLU A 272 16.35 11.20 19.80
CA GLU A 272 15.57 11.97 18.83
C GLU A 272 14.06 11.84 19.07
N MET A 273 13.56 10.64 19.37
CA MET A 273 12.16 10.46 19.75
C MET A 273 11.81 11.31 20.98
N VAL A 274 12.61 11.22 22.06
CA VAL A 274 12.32 11.95 23.31
C VAL A 274 12.41 13.46 23.11
N LYS A 275 13.45 13.97 22.44
CA LYS A 275 13.56 15.39 22.10
C LYS A 275 12.40 15.87 21.23
N GLY A 276 11.95 15.04 20.28
CA GLY A 276 10.79 15.34 19.45
C GLY A 276 9.49 15.43 20.27
N LEU A 277 9.29 14.55 21.25
CA LEU A 277 8.14 14.61 22.17
C LEU A 277 8.18 15.87 23.04
N GLU A 278 9.37 16.23 23.54
CA GLU A 278 9.58 17.45 24.33
C GLU A 278 9.34 18.72 23.51
N ASP A 279 9.85 18.80 22.27
CA ASP A 279 9.56 19.91 21.36
C ASP A 279 8.06 19.99 21.08
N LEU A 280 7.44 18.87 20.68
CA LEU A 280 6.03 18.79 20.35
C LEU A 280 5.13 19.23 21.51
N LEU A 281 5.43 18.80 22.74
CA LEU A 281 4.70 19.21 23.94
C LEU A 281 4.65 20.75 24.08
N ASN A 282 5.74 21.44 23.78
CA ASN A 282 5.92 22.88 23.96
C ASN A 282 5.37 23.74 22.80
N ARG A 283 4.89 23.14 21.71
CA ARG A 283 4.34 23.86 20.53
C ARG A 283 2.91 24.31 20.76
N ASN A 284 2.58 25.60 20.60
CA ASN A 284 1.21 26.10 20.82
C ASN A 284 0.48 26.57 19.55
N ASP A 285 1.21 26.96 18.51
CA ASP A 285 0.62 27.62 17.35
C ASP A 285 0.50 26.68 16.15
N ASN A 286 1.65 26.26 15.61
CA ASN A 286 1.75 25.39 14.47
C ASN A 286 2.84 24.31 14.65
N TYR A 287 2.66 23.20 13.96
CA TYR A 287 3.65 22.13 13.86
C TYR A 287 3.62 21.54 12.45
N GLU A 288 4.78 21.49 11.80
CA GLU A 288 4.94 20.85 10.50
C GLU A 288 5.49 19.44 10.68
N ILE A 289 4.83 18.46 10.09
CA ILE A 289 5.24 17.06 10.13
C ILE A 289 5.23 16.44 8.75
N ILE A 290 6.14 15.50 8.50
CA ILE A 290 6.18 14.75 7.25
C ILE A 290 4.95 13.83 7.19
N ASN A 291 4.16 13.95 6.14
CA ASN A 291 2.92 13.19 5.96
C ASN A 291 3.17 11.67 5.96
N SER A 292 4.18 11.23 5.21
CA SER A 292 4.48 9.80 5.06
C SER A 292 5.97 9.56 4.78
N TYR A 293 6.49 8.44 5.27
CA TYR A 293 7.82 7.91 4.92
C TYR A 293 8.05 7.87 3.40
N PHE A 294 7.00 7.55 2.63
CA PHE A 294 7.08 7.40 1.18
C PHE A 294 7.01 8.73 0.41
N GLN A 295 6.57 9.80 1.07
CA GLN A 295 6.38 11.12 0.50
C GLN A 295 7.07 12.17 1.39
N GLN A 296 8.38 12.02 1.58
CA GLN A 296 9.16 12.85 2.52
C GLN A 296 9.13 14.37 2.22
N LYS A 297 8.67 14.78 1.03
CA LYS A 297 8.49 16.19 0.65
C LYS A 297 7.08 16.72 0.89
N SER A 298 6.16 15.88 1.35
CA SER A 298 4.80 16.26 1.71
C SER A 298 4.74 16.54 3.21
N TYR A 299 4.43 17.78 3.57
CA TYR A 299 4.28 18.21 4.94
C TYR A 299 2.81 18.48 5.26
N LEU A 300 2.41 18.20 6.50
CA LEU A 300 1.13 18.56 7.08
C LEU A 300 1.37 19.63 8.14
N ALA A 301 0.64 20.73 8.06
CA ALA A 301 0.63 21.77 9.08
C ALA A 301 -0.53 21.51 10.05
N LEU A 302 -0.21 21.25 11.31
CA LEU A 302 -1.16 21.01 12.40
C LEU A 302 -1.30 22.27 13.25
N MET A 303 -2.53 22.67 13.56
CA MET A 303 -2.84 23.84 14.39
C MET A 303 -4.08 23.58 15.25
N GLY A 304 -4.24 24.34 16.34
CA GLY A 304 -5.44 24.26 17.19
C GLY A 304 -5.72 22.85 17.70
N ARG A 305 -6.97 22.39 17.59
CA ARG A 305 -7.40 21.07 18.08
C ARG A 305 -6.68 19.92 17.40
N ASP A 306 -6.33 20.03 16.12
CA ASP A 306 -5.60 18.98 15.40
C ASP A 306 -4.19 18.80 15.97
N LEU A 307 -3.55 19.90 16.39
CA LEU A 307 -2.26 19.84 17.08
C LEU A 307 -2.39 19.17 18.46
N ILE A 308 -3.43 19.50 19.24
CA ILE A 308 -3.66 18.87 20.55
C ILE A 308 -3.95 17.37 20.39
N HIS A 309 -4.76 17.00 19.39
CA HIS A 309 -5.05 15.60 19.05
C HIS A 309 -3.77 14.83 18.72
N PHE A 310 -2.92 15.40 17.85
CA PHE A 310 -1.63 14.82 17.49
C PHE A 310 -0.66 14.73 18.68
N LYS A 311 -0.58 15.75 19.54
CA LYS A 311 0.19 15.70 20.79
C LYS A 311 -0.27 14.55 21.68
N GLY A 312 -1.57 14.41 21.86
CA GLY A 312 -2.18 13.35 22.65
C GLY A 312 -1.79 11.97 22.12
N GLU A 313 -1.94 11.75 20.81
CA GLU A 313 -1.55 10.51 20.15
C GLU A 313 -0.06 10.18 20.38
N ARG A 314 0.84 11.13 20.09
CA ARG A 314 2.29 10.90 20.14
C ARG A 314 2.82 10.73 21.54
N ILE A 315 2.39 11.57 22.48
CA ILE A 315 2.92 11.54 23.85
C ILE A 315 2.34 10.34 24.61
N ALA A 316 1.01 10.12 24.56
CA ALA A 316 0.40 8.96 25.21
C ALA A 316 0.87 7.64 24.57
N GLY A 317 0.94 7.59 23.23
CA GLY A 317 1.40 6.42 22.51
C GLY A 317 2.89 6.11 22.72
N ALA A 318 3.71 7.06 23.17
CA ALA A 318 5.11 6.77 23.50
C ALA A 318 5.24 5.78 24.68
N LEU A 319 4.23 5.71 25.57
CA LEU A 319 4.18 4.75 26.68
C LEU A 319 4.13 3.30 26.19
N ASP A 320 3.69 3.07 24.96
CA ASP A 320 3.66 1.74 24.36
C ASP A 320 5.06 1.17 24.07
N PHE A 321 6.09 2.01 24.01
CA PHE A 321 7.48 1.58 23.78
C PHE A 321 8.22 1.21 25.08
N MET A 322 7.60 1.38 26.25
CA MET A 322 8.30 1.26 27.54
C MET A 322 8.95 -0.10 27.77
N ASP A 323 8.27 -1.19 27.42
CA ASP A 323 8.84 -2.53 27.57
C ASP A 323 10.06 -2.72 26.65
N LYS A 324 10.00 -2.19 25.42
CA LYS A 324 11.11 -2.23 24.48
C LYS A 324 12.27 -1.34 24.91
N LEU A 325 12.01 -0.16 25.47
CA LEU A 325 13.05 0.69 26.04
C LEU A 325 13.73 0.01 27.24
N ARG A 326 12.98 -0.68 28.11
CA ARG A 326 13.55 -1.40 29.24
C ARG A 326 14.47 -2.55 28.84
N GLU A 327 14.23 -3.20 27.69
CA GLU A 327 15.14 -4.23 27.15
C GLU A 327 16.57 -3.67 26.93
N LEU A 328 16.69 -2.37 26.56
CA LEU A 328 17.97 -1.69 26.32
C LEU A 328 18.83 -1.54 27.58
N LYS A 329 18.25 -1.69 28.79
CA LYS A 329 18.99 -1.56 30.05
C LYS A 329 20.19 -2.50 30.16
N SER A 330 20.11 -3.65 29.50
CA SER A 330 21.20 -4.63 29.48
C SER A 330 22.41 -4.19 28.64
N ILE A 331 22.23 -3.23 27.74
CA ILE A 331 23.30 -2.71 26.86
C ILE A 331 23.61 -1.23 27.10
N TYR A 332 22.71 -0.47 27.74
CA TYR A 332 22.89 0.95 28.03
C TYR A 332 22.28 1.33 29.40
N SER A 333 23.12 1.72 30.35
CA SER A 333 22.72 1.94 31.75
C SER A 333 21.76 3.11 31.95
N ASP A 334 21.89 4.16 31.13
CA ASP A 334 21.23 5.45 31.36
C ASP A 334 19.85 5.54 30.68
N ILE A 335 19.34 4.41 30.19
CA ILE A 335 18.04 4.36 29.49
C ILE A 335 16.87 4.81 30.40
N GLU A 336 16.97 4.61 31.71
CA GLU A 336 15.95 5.05 32.67
C GLU A 336 15.74 6.58 32.64
N SER A 337 16.79 7.35 32.30
CA SER A 337 16.67 8.80 32.12
C SER A 337 15.75 9.17 30.97
N TYR A 338 15.83 8.43 29.85
CA TYR A 338 14.93 8.61 28.70
C TYR A 338 13.50 8.19 29.01
N ILE A 339 13.33 7.07 29.71
CA ILE A 339 12.02 6.60 30.17
C ILE A 339 11.35 7.66 31.05
N GLU A 340 12.09 8.24 32.00
CA GLU A 340 11.58 9.29 32.88
C GLU A 340 11.15 10.52 32.09
N ARG A 341 11.96 10.98 31.12
CA ARG A 341 11.61 12.12 30.27
C ARG A 341 10.30 11.91 29.50
N ILE A 342 10.08 10.70 28.94
CA ILE A 342 8.81 10.35 28.28
C ILE A 342 7.65 10.40 29.28
N MET A 343 7.86 9.89 30.50
CA MET A 343 6.85 9.95 31.57
C MET A 343 6.51 11.39 31.96
N GLN A 344 7.50 12.28 32.05
CA GLN A 344 7.29 13.70 32.32
C GLN A 344 6.49 14.39 31.21
N CYS A 345 6.73 14.06 29.93
CA CYS A 345 5.89 14.57 28.85
C CYS A 345 4.42 14.13 29.01
N ASN A 346 4.20 12.89 29.45
CA ASN A 346 2.86 12.34 29.68
C ASN A 346 2.14 13.01 30.85
N LEU A 347 2.84 13.29 31.96
CA LEU A 347 2.30 14.08 33.07
C LEU A 347 1.90 15.49 32.60
N ALA A 348 2.76 16.14 31.82
CA ALA A 348 2.53 17.51 31.35
C ALA A 348 1.37 17.65 30.35
N ILE A 349 1.14 16.66 29.46
CA ILE A 349 0.03 16.71 28.50
C ILE A 349 -1.31 16.33 29.15
N TYR A 350 -1.32 15.52 30.21
CA TYR A 350 -2.52 15.01 30.86
C TYR A 350 -3.58 16.08 31.22
N PRO A 351 -3.24 17.22 31.86
CA PRO A 351 -4.22 18.28 32.11
C PRO A 351 -4.75 18.95 30.84
N GLN A 352 -3.92 19.06 29.78
CA GLN A 352 -4.36 19.61 28.49
C GLN A 352 -5.44 18.71 27.86
N LEU A 353 -5.25 17.39 27.91
CA LEU A 353 -6.24 16.42 27.41
C LEU A 353 -7.56 16.51 28.18
N LYS A 354 -7.51 16.64 29.52
CA LYS A 354 -8.73 16.82 30.34
C LYS A 354 -9.49 18.08 29.95
N ASN A 355 -8.77 19.20 29.80
CA ASN A 355 -9.38 20.47 29.42
C ASN A 355 -10.02 20.39 28.02
N GLU A 356 -9.38 19.73 27.06
CA GLU A 356 -9.93 19.58 25.71
C GLU A 356 -11.19 18.69 25.70
N ILE A 357 -11.20 17.60 26.49
CA ILE A 357 -12.40 16.77 26.68
C ILE A 357 -13.56 17.60 27.23
N ASP A 358 -13.31 18.47 28.21
CA ASP A 358 -14.35 19.33 28.79
C ASP A 358 -14.87 20.36 27.78
N LEU A 359 -13.99 20.94 26.95
CA LEU A 359 -14.37 21.85 25.86
C LEU A 359 -15.25 21.14 24.82
N ILE A 360 -14.84 19.95 24.35
CA ILE A 360 -15.61 19.15 23.39
C ILE A 360 -16.98 18.79 23.97
N ASN A 361 -17.05 18.39 25.25
CA ASN A 361 -18.33 18.10 25.92
C ASN A 361 -19.26 19.32 25.97
N ASN A 362 -18.72 20.53 26.17
CA ASN A 362 -19.51 21.76 26.13
C ASN A 362 -20.04 22.07 24.71
N GLU A 363 -19.21 21.85 23.69
CA GLU A 363 -19.59 22.01 22.28
C GLU A 363 -20.67 21.01 21.88
N LEU A 364 -20.48 19.72 22.20
CA LEU A 364 -21.46 18.65 21.97
C LEU A 364 -22.82 18.99 22.59
N ARG A 365 -22.85 19.35 23.87
CA ARG A 365 -24.10 19.79 24.55
C ARG A 365 -24.79 20.94 23.83
N THR A 366 -24.02 21.86 23.25
CA THR A 366 -24.55 23.00 22.51
C THR A 366 -25.13 22.58 21.15
N LEU A 367 -24.42 21.72 20.41
CA LEU A 367 -24.86 21.20 19.12
C LEU A 367 -26.07 20.28 19.27
N GLU A 368 -26.09 19.40 20.26
CA GLU A 368 -27.23 18.53 20.57
C GLU A 368 -28.49 19.33 20.86
N ARG A 369 -28.39 20.43 21.63
CA ARG A 369 -29.51 21.35 21.86
C ARG A 369 -30.00 22.00 20.56
N LYS A 370 -29.10 22.37 19.65
CA LYS A 370 -29.48 22.90 18.33
C LYS A 370 -30.18 21.82 17.49
N LEU A 371 -29.65 20.60 17.50
CA LEU A 371 -30.21 19.46 16.79
C LEU A 371 -31.61 19.11 17.30
N LEU A 372 -31.81 19.05 18.62
CA LEU A 372 -33.11 18.81 19.25
C LEU A 372 -34.18 19.83 18.86
N ARG A 373 -33.80 21.09 18.59
CA ARG A 373 -34.73 22.13 18.12
C ARG A 373 -35.19 21.89 16.68
N ILE A 374 -34.33 21.32 15.83
CA ILE A 374 -34.58 21.14 14.40
C ILE A 374 -35.22 19.79 14.09
N ILE A 375 -34.92 18.76 14.89
CA ILE A 375 -35.44 17.38 14.72
C ILE A 375 -36.96 17.34 14.46
N PRO A 376 -37.84 18.04 15.22
CA PRO A 376 -39.27 17.97 14.98
C PRO A 376 -39.68 18.50 13.60
N GLN A 377 -39.08 19.61 13.18
CA GLN A 377 -39.34 20.21 11.87
C GLN A 377 -38.81 19.32 10.75
N TRP A 378 -37.59 18.80 10.90
CA TRP A 378 -36.98 17.89 9.92
C TRP A 378 -37.80 16.60 9.79
N ASN A 379 -38.23 15.98 10.89
CA ASN A 379 -39.05 14.77 10.86
C ASN A 379 -40.38 15.00 10.15
N LYS A 380 -41.03 16.14 10.38
CA LYS A 380 -42.26 16.52 9.69
C LYS A 380 -42.03 16.63 8.18
N LEU A 381 -41.04 17.42 7.76
CA LEU A 381 -40.75 17.63 6.34
C LEU A 381 -40.25 16.35 5.66
N LYS A 382 -39.50 15.50 6.37
CA LYS A 382 -39.08 14.20 5.86
C LYS A 382 -40.28 13.29 5.58
N LYS A 383 -41.25 13.24 6.50
CA LYS A 383 -42.47 12.46 6.29
C LYS A 383 -43.28 13.00 5.09
N GLU A 384 -43.45 14.31 4.99
CA GLU A 384 -44.11 14.95 3.83
C GLU A 384 -43.35 14.64 2.52
N LYS A 385 -42.01 14.61 2.55
CA LYS A 385 -41.18 14.24 1.40
C LYS A 385 -41.45 12.79 0.96
N GLU A 386 -41.58 11.88 1.91
CA GLU A 386 -41.92 10.47 1.66
C GLU A 386 -43.33 10.35 1.03
N GLU A 387 -44.31 11.14 1.48
CA GLU A 387 -45.65 11.20 0.88
C GLU A 387 -45.60 11.66 -0.58
N TYR A 388 -44.81 12.69 -0.91
CA TYR A 388 -44.59 13.10 -2.30
C TYR A 388 -43.89 12.03 -3.15
N ASP A 389 -42.96 11.27 -2.56
CA ASP A 389 -42.28 10.18 -3.28
C ASP A 389 -43.22 9.01 -3.56
N ILE A 390 -44.19 8.73 -2.69
CA ILE A 390 -45.28 7.78 -2.96
C ILE A 390 -46.11 8.24 -4.16
N ILE A 391 -46.51 9.52 -4.20
CA ILE A 391 -47.29 10.08 -5.32
C ILE A 391 -46.51 9.94 -6.64
N LYS A 392 -45.21 10.23 -6.65
CA LYS A 392 -44.36 10.04 -7.85
C LYS A 392 -44.35 8.57 -8.29
N GLN A 393 -44.26 7.64 -7.35
CA GLN A 393 -44.28 6.21 -7.66
C GLN A 393 -45.63 5.74 -8.20
N GLU A 394 -46.76 6.21 -7.64
CA GLU A 394 -48.09 5.94 -8.19
C GLU A 394 -48.19 6.35 -9.67
N ILE A 395 -47.74 7.57 -9.98
CA ILE A 395 -47.72 8.09 -11.36
C ILE A 395 -46.84 7.23 -12.27
N ILE A 396 -45.65 6.82 -11.80
CA ILE A 396 -44.75 5.95 -12.56
C ILE A 396 -45.42 4.60 -12.85
N GLU A 397 -46.09 3.99 -11.87
CA GLU A 397 -46.77 2.70 -12.04
C GLU A 397 -48.00 2.80 -12.97
N GLU A 398 -48.74 3.90 -12.94
CA GLU A 398 -49.80 4.17 -13.92
C GLU A 398 -49.25 4.29 -15.35
N LEU A 399 -48.14 5.01 -15.53
CA LEU A 399 -47.49 5.17 -16.84
C LEU A 399 -46.92 3.85 -17.37
N LYS A 400 -46.46 2.95 -16.49
CA LYS A 400 -46.03 1.59 -16.87
C LYS A 400 -47.20 0.72 -17.33
N LYS A 401 -48.38 0.86 -16.74
CA LYS A 401 -49.59 0.07 -17.10
C LYS A 401 -50.19 0.49 -18.44
N ASN A 402 -50.08 1.77 -18.80
CA ASN A 402 -50.53 2.32 -20.08
C ASN A 402 -49.34 2.95 -20.85
N PRO A 403 -48.43 2.12 -21.39
CA PRO A 403 -47.28 2.62 -22.10
C PRO A 403 -47.71 3.37 -23.37
N LEU A 404 -47.22 4.60 -23.52
CA LEU A 404 -47.30 5.31 -24.79
C LEU A 404 -46.52 4.51 -25.85
N ASP A 405 -47.05 4.42 -27.06
CA ASP A 405 -46.37 3.85 -28.23
C ASP A 405 -45.24 4.81 -28.66
N SER A 406 -44.19 4.86 -27.85
CA SER A 406 -43.05 5.76 -27.96
C SER A 406 -41.83 5.00 -28.46
N THR A 407 -41.23 5.50 -29.53
CA THR A 407 -39.99 4.97 -30.12
C THR A 407 -38.72 5.46 -29.42
N ASP A 408 -38.82 6.24 -28.33
CA ASP A 408 -37.67 6.71 -27.54
C ASP A 408 -37.29 5.69 -26.46
N TYR A 409 -36.28 4.86 -26.76
CA TYR A 409 -35.74 3.83 -25.87
C TYR A 409 -34.69 4.33 -24.88
N ARG A 410 -34.39 5.64 -24.84
CA ARG A 410 -33.37 6.17 -23.93
C ARG A 410 -33.78 5.97 -22.47
N MET A 411 -32.85 5.46 -21.67
CA MET A 411 -33.01 5.31 -20.24
C MET A 411 -32.45 6.53 -19.51
N TYR A 412 -33.15 6.97 -18.48
CA TYR A 412 -32.73 7.98 -17.54
C TYR A 412 -32.48 7.31 -16.18
N HIS A 413 -31.32 7.56 -15.58
CA HIS A 413 -31.02 7.09 -14.25
C HIS A 413 -31.46 8.12 -13.22
N SER A 414 -32.42 7.75 -12.37
CA SER A 414 -32.81 8.51 -11.19
C SER A 414 -32.20 7.85 -9.95
N PRO A 415 -31.46 8.58 -9.10
CA PRO A 415 -30.98 8.05 -7.82
C PRO A 415 -32.10 7.50 -6.93
N GLN A 416 -33.33 8.02 -7.06
CA GLN A 416 -34.50 7.62 -6.25
C GLN A 416 -35.30 6.46 -6.85
N PHE A 417 -35.23 6.26 -8.17
CA PHE A 417 -36.14 5.35 -8.89
C PHE A 417 -35.45 4.37 -9.84
N GLY A 418 -34.11 4.36 -9.88
CA GLY A 418 -33.32 3.55 -10.79
C GLY A 418 -33.47 3.97 -12.26
N PHE A 419 -33.38 3.00 -13.17
CA PHE A 419 -33.48 3.26 -14.61
C PHE A 419 -34.93 3.33 -15.07
N LEU A 420 -35.35 4.50 -15.55
CA LEU A 420 -36.66 4.74 -16.13
C LEU A 420 -36.52 5.09 -17.62
N ARG A 421 -37.53 4.79 -18.46
CA ARG A 421 -37.55 5.35 -19.82
C ARG A 421 -37.68 6.86 -19.75
N LYS A 422 -36.96 7.59 -20.61
CA LYS A 422 -36.93 9.07 -20.59
C LYS A 422 -38.33 9.68 -20.64
N TRP A 423 -39.21 9.16 -21.49
CA TRP A 423 -40.58 9.66 -21.60
C TRP A 423 -41.40 9.45 -20.32
N VAL A 424 -41.20 8.35 -19.60
CA VAL A 424 -41.87 8.08 -18.30
C VAL A 424 -41.45 9.13 -17.28
N PHE A 425 -40.16 9.47 -17.25
CA PHE A 425 -39.64 10.47 -16.32
C PHE A 425 -40.18 11.88 -16.59
N GLU A 426 -40.21 12.30 -17.86
CA GLU A 426 -40.74 13.63 -18.23
C GLU A 426 -42.26 13.71 -18.02
N GLU A 427 -43.01 12.69 -18.41
CA GLU A 427 -44.46 12.63 -18.21
C GLU A 427 -44.81 12.57 -16.72
N MET A 428 -44.02 11.84 -15.92
CA MET A 428 -44.16 11.83 -14.45
C MET A 428 -44.00 13.24 -13.89
N LYS A 429 -42.97 14.00 -14.30
CA LYS A 429 -42.79 15.38 -13.84
C LYS A 429 -43.99 16.27 -14.18
N VAL A 430 -44.50 16.18 -15.41
CA VAL A 430 -45.66 16.98 -15.84
C VAL A 430 -46.88 16.66 -14.99
N ARG A 431 -47.21 15.38 -14.83
CA ARG A 431 -48.37 14.95 -14.03
C ARG A 431 -48.19 15.27 -12.55
N PHE A 432 -46.99 15.07 -12.02
CA PHE A 432 -46.67 15.36 -10.64
C PHE A 432 -46.78 16.86 -10.35
N ASN A 433 -46.21 17.74 -11.19
CA ASN A 433 -46.31 19.19 -11.02
C ASN A 433 -47.76 19.68 -11.13
N LYS A 434 -48.61 19.00 -11.92
CA LYS A 434 -50.04 19.30 -11.97
C LYS A 434 -50.79 18.85 -10.70
N ARG A 435 -50.40 17.72 -10.11
CA ARG A 435 -51.04 17.15 -8.90
C ARG A 435 -50.55 17.82 -7.61
N CYS A 436 -49.31 18.27 -7.59
CA CYS A 436 -48.60 18.82 -6.43
C CYS A 436 -47.85 20.12 -6.82
N PRO A 437 -48.58 21.20 -7.19
CA PRO A 437 -47.95 22.47 -7.60
C PRO A 437 -47.10 23.11 -6.49
N GLU A 438 -47.41 22.84 -5.23
CA GLU A 438 -46.70 23.35 -4.04
C GLU A 438 -45.38 22.63 -3.75
N TYR A 439 -45.09 21.51 -4.44
CA TYR A 439 -43.92 20.68 -4.16
C TYR A 439 -42.60 21.43 -4.34
N GLU A 440 -42.50 22.37 -5.28
CA GLU A 440 -41.25 23.11 -5.50
C GLU A 440 -40.88 23.98 -4.29
N ASP A 441 -41.86 24.67 -3.71
CA ASP A 441 -41.65 25.50 -2.52
C ASP A 441 -41.40 24.63 -1.27
N PHE A 442 -42.13 23.52 -1.15
CA PHE A 442 -41.83 22.50 -0.14
C PHE A 442 -40.39 21.98 -0.26
N LEU A 443 -39.92 21.65 -1.47
CA LEU A 443 -38.59 21.09 -1.69
C LEU A 443 -37.48 22.09 -1.31
N LYS A 444 -37.68 23.40 -1.58
CA LYS A 444 -36.76 24.45 -1.15
C LYS A 444 -36.63 24.48 0.38
N GLU A 445 -37.74 24.41 1.11
CA GLU A 445 -37.74 24.40 2.57
C GLU A 445 -37.16 23.09 3.14
N TYR A 446 -37.53 21.94 2.57
CA TYR A 446 -36.97 20.64 2.95
C TYR A 446 -35.45 20.63 2.81
N ASN A 447 -34.92 21.06 1.66
CA ASN A 447 -33.48 21.08 1.42
C ASN A 447 -32.74 21.99 2.41
N ARG A 448 -33.31 23.17 2.71
CA ARG A 448 -32.74 24.12 3.68
C ARG A 448 -32.63 23.50 5.07
N ILE A 449 -33.70 22.85 5.55
CA ILE A 449 -33.71 22.21 6.87
C ILE A 449 -32.84 20.95 6.90
N ASN A 450 -32.84 20.17 5.82
CA ASN A 450 -32.03 18.97 5.70
C ASN A 450 -30.53 19.29 5.71
N GLU A 451 -30.09 20.34 5.01
CA GLU A 451 -28.70 20.79 5.04
C GLU A 451 -28.23 21.16 6.46
N VAL A 452 -29.07 21.88 7.22
CA VAL A 452 -28.75 22.22 8.62
C VAL A 452 -28.72 20.97 9.50
N TYR A 453 -29.66 20.05 9.33
CA TYR A 453 -29.69 18.77 10.05
C TYR A 453 -28.43 17.93 9.78
N ASP A 454 -28.07 17.73 8.51
CA ASP A 454 -26.91 16.95 8.10
C ASP A 454 -25.61 17.59 8.58
N LYS A 455 -25.48 18.92 8.48
CA LYS A 455 -24.34 19.65 9.00
C LYS A 455 -24.16 19.45 10.51
N LEU A 456 -25.23 19.63 11.30
CA LEU A 456 -25.18 19.43 12.75
C LEU A 456 -24.81 17.98 13.11
N LYS A 457 -25.39 17.00 12.39
CA LYS A 457 -25.11 15.58 12.63
C LYS A 457 -23.66 15.24 12.33
N ASN A 458 -23.10 15.75 11.22
CA ASN A 458 -21.71 15.53 10.85
C ASN A 458 -20.74 16.20 11.84
N GLU A 459 -21.04 17.43 12.29
CA GLU A 459 -20.26 18.13 13.31
C GLU A 459 -20.26 17.35 14.64
N ILE A 460 -21.42 16.89 15.10
CA ILE A 460 -21.54 16.06 16.32
C ILE A 460 -20.72 14.77 16.17
N GLN A 461 -20.89 14.03 15.08
CA GLN A 461 -20.16 12.79 14.85
C GLN A 461 -18.63 12.99 14.83
N THR A 462 -18.17 14.09 14.23
CA THR A 462 -16.73 14.44 14.20
C THR A 462 -16.21 14.70 15.61
N LEU A 463 -16.97 15.46 16.42
CA LEU A 463 -16.60 15.74 17.81
C LEU A 463 -16.66 14.51 18.72
N GLU A 464 -17.60 13.59 18.52
CA GLU A 464 -17.69 12.33 19.27
C GLU A 464 -16.47 11.44 19.03
N ILE A 465 -16.00 11.37 17.78
CA ILE A 465 -14.76 10.64 17.43
C ILE A 465 -13.57 11.27 18.15
N LEU A 466 -13.42 12.60 18.05
CA LEU A 466 -12.33 13.31 18.72
C LEU A 466 -12.38 13.14 20.24
N GLU A 467 -13.56 13.25 20.86
CA GLU A 467 -13.74 13.05 22.29
C GLU A 467 -13.30 11.64 22.72
N THR A 468 -13.64 10.63 21.92
CA THR A 468 -13.25 9.24 22.14
C THR A 468 -11.73 9.10 22.10
N ASP A 469 -11.07 9.69 21.10
CA ASP A 469 -9.61 9.67 20.98
C ASP A 469 -8.93 10.34 22.18
N PHE A 470 -9.37 11.54 22.57
CA PHE A 470 -8.82 12.24 23.73
C PHE A 470 -9.01 11.45 25.03
N LYS A 471 -10.18 10.83 25.24
CA LYS A 471 -10.41 9.93 26.37
C LYS A 471 -9.45 8.74 26.34
N ASN A 472 -9.23 8.14 25.17
CA ASN A 472 -8.30 7.02 25.01
C ASN A 472 -6.86 7.43 25.37
N TYR A 473 -6.39 8.60 24.93
CA TYR A 473 -5.07 9.11 25.27
C TYR A 473 -4.93 9.34 26.78
N ARG A 474 -5.88 10.04 27.40
CA ARG A 474 -5.92 10.27 28.85
C ARG A 474 -5.94 8.95 29.62
N ASP A 475 -6.78 8.01 29.22
CA ASP A 475 -6.94 6.73 29.91
C ASP A 475 -5.70 5.85 29.76
N THR A 476 -4.99 5.93 28.64
CA THR A 476 -3.70 5.27 28.43
C THR A 476 -2.67 5.76 29.44
N ILE A 477 -2.56 7.09 29.59
CA ILE A 477 -1.69 7.71 30.60
C ILE A 477 -2.10 7.25 32.00
N TYR A 478 -3.38 7.40 32.35
CA TYR A 478 -3.89 7.04 33.67
C TYR A 478 -3.61 5.58 34.04
N LYS A 479 -3.89 4.64 33.13
CA LYS A 479 -3.64 3.21 33.33
C LYS A 479 -2.15 2.92 33.56
N TYR A 480 -1.27 3.55 32.78
CA TYR A 480 0.17 3.35 32.91
C TYR A 480 0.71 3.84 34.26
N PHE A 481 0.27 5.01 34.74
CA PHE A 481 0.71 5.55 36.03
C PHE A 481 0.12 4.79 37.22
N ILE A 482 -1.07 4.21 37.11
CA ILE A 482 -1.55 3.24 38.10
C ILE A 482 -0.65 2.01 38.14
N TYR A 483 -0.37 1.42 36.97
CA TYR A 483 0.43 0.20 36.86
C TYR A 483 1.84 0.38 37.43
N THR A 484 2.41 1.57 37.28
CA THR A 484 3.74 1.93 37.81
C THR A 484 3.71 2.48 39.24
N HIS A 485 2.55 2.45 39.93
CA HIS A 485 2.36 2.97 41.29
C HIS A 485 2.72 4.47 41.46
N ARG A 486 2.48 5.27 40.42
CA ARG A 486 2.76 6.72 40.35
C ARG A 486 1.50 7.53 40.07
N SER A 487 0.31 7.00 40.41
CA SER A 487 -0.96 7.68 40.16
C SER A 487 -1.10 9.04 40.87
N ASP A 488 -0.40 9.22 41.98
CA ASP A 488 -0.44 10.46 42.76
C ASP A 488 0.15 11.65 41.96
N GLU A 489 1.05 11.36 41.01
CA GLU A 489 1.65 12.38 40.14
C GLU A 489 0.67 12.94 39.09
N LEU A 490 -0.45 12.26 38.84
CA LEU A 490 -1.50 12.76 37.94
C LEU A 490 -2.47 13.75 38.61
N THR A 491 -2.33 13.93 39.93
CA THR A 491 -3.19 14.83 40.73
C THR A 491 -2.51 16.15 41.09
N ALA A 492 -1.20 16.24 40.87
CA ALA A 492 -0.42 17.48 40.92
C ALA A 492 -0.53 18.22 39.58
#